data_AF-A0A1Y3N6Y4-F1
#
_entry.id   AF-A0A1Y3N6Y4-F1
#
_cell.length_a   1.000
_cell.length_b   1.000
_cell.length_c   1.000
_cell.angle_alpha   90.00
_cell.angle_beta   90.00
_cell.angle_gamma   90.00
#
_symmetry.space_group_name_H-M   'P 1'
#
loop_
_entity.id
_entity.type
_entity.pdbx_description
1 polymer ?
#
loop_
_entity_poly.entity_id
_entity_poly.type
_entity_poly.pdbx_seq_one_letter_code
_entity_poly.pdbx_strand_id
1 'polypeptide(L)'
;MLNIKNLMFFKLEMNDTYNTEIKGQTEDYCFETKCELPNFKSQFWQFENNEYHIPIKIKECNSSKYIYQYKESNNFKSCYTPYCEPSCKNNGLCINDNICNCKDTKKTGKFCSDNYKMERVKVYDIIIMIITSLLIINSIGFIIKVYIYQNDQIIKGALIIIFEVADGHKTVTVLIEKENIYEYIDCQRSSLTILSNILNFAIMAIGYYLTYSTRNLQNQFKESLLIIIDEMNLSLTVKDYFNTIGPLLYSISTIFDIFYHKFKIIKERIKVENNMMKVIENRKEYEYQRRFDNYSKVF
;
A
#
# COMPACT_ATOMS: atom_id res chain seq x y z
N MET A 1 39.16 -19.37 -15.21
CA MET A 1 39.27 -20.29 -14.05
C MET A 1 38.52 -21.56 -14.44
N LEU A 2 39.21 -22.69 -14.64
CA LEU A 2 38.60 -23.96 -15.03
C LEU A 2 37.71 -24.49 -13.90
N ASN A 3 36.43 -24.69 -14.16
CA ASN A 3 35.51 -25.28 -13.19
C ASN A 3 35.41 -26.79 -13.45
N ILE A 4 35.98 -27.60 -12.55
CA ILE A 4 36.06 -29.06 -12.66
C ILE A 4 34.68 -29.72 -12.85
N LYS A 5 33.60 -29.05 -12.42
CA LYS A 5 32.22 -29.55 -12.58
C LYS A 5 31.74 -29.61 -14.05
N ASN A 6 32.43 -28.94 -14.97
CA ASN A 6 32.07 -28.91 -16.39
C ASN A 6 32.83 -29.96 -17.21
N LEU A 7 33.64 -30.80 -16.57
CA LEU A 7 34.37 -31.88 -17.22
C LEU A 7 33.54 -33.15 -17.18
N MET A 8 33.24 -33.72 -18.35
CA MET A 8 32.70 -35.08 -18.45
C MET A 8 33.84 -36.01 -18.82
N PHE A 9 34.20 -36.91 -17.91
CA PHE A 9 35.17 -37.96 -18.18
C PHE A 9 34.48 -39.14 -18.87
N PHE A 10 35.12 -39.67 -19.90
CA PHE A 10 34.64 -40.86 -20.58
C PHE A 10 35.79 -41.84 -20.80
N LYS A 11 35.44 -43.13 -20.83
CA LYS A 11 36.38 -44.22 -21.07
C LYS A 11 35.91 -45.00 -22.30
N LEU A 12 36.83 -45.18 -23.23
CA LEU A 12 36.61 -45.99 -24.42
C LEU A 12 36.94 -47.44 -24.08
N GLU A 13 35.93 -48.31 -24.23
CA GLU A 13 36.07 -49.74 -24.03
C GLU A 13 35.64 -50.45 -25.32
N MET A 14 36.42 -51.44 -25.75
CA MET A 14 36.10 -52.26 -26.91
C MET A 14 35.57 -53.61 -26.47
N ASN A 15 34.49 -54.03 -27.12
CA ASN A 15 33.84 -55.30 -26.83
C ASN A 15 34.59 -56.49 -27.45
N ASP A 16 35.32 -56.28 -28.55
CA ASP A 16 36.15 -57.29 -29.22
C ASP A 16 37.63 -57.05 -28.89
N THR A 17 38.09 -57.66 -27.80
CA THR A 17 39.49 -57.57 -27.36
C THR A 17 40.44 -58.49 -28.13
N TYR A 18 39.92 -59.40 -28.97
CA TYR A 18 40.73 -60.38 -29.70
C TYR A 18 41.17 -59.86 -31.06
N ASN A 19 40.30 -59.13 -31.75
CA ASN A 19 40.58 -58.64 -33.10
C ASN A 19 40.97 -57.17 -33.15
N THR A 20 40.98 -56.47 -32.02
CA THR A 20 41.35 -55.05 -32.00
C THR A 20 42.28 -54.72 -30.84
N GLU A 21 43.29 -53.90 -31.14
CA GLU A 21 44.26 -53.40 -30.17
C GLU A 21 44.20 -51.86 -30.18
N ILE A 22 43.76 -51.26 -29.06
CA ILE A 22 43.79 -49.80 -28.89
C ILE A 22 45.19 -49.42 -28.41
N LYS A 23 45.90 -48.61 -29.21
CA LYS A 23 47.21 -48.05 -28.82
C LYS A 23 47.05 -46.58 -28.45
N GLY A 24 47.07 -46.29 -27.15
CA GLY A 24 46.98 -44.93 -26.63
C GLY A 24 46.28 -44.85 -25.27
N GLN A 25 45.97 -43.63 -24.84
CA GLN A 25 45.11 -43.40 -23.67
C GLN A 25 43.66 -43.75 -24.02
N THR A 26 42.98 -44.47 -23.13
CA THR A 26 41.57 -44.88 -23.29
C THR A 26 40.61 -43.99 -22.51
N GLU A 27 41.13 -43.10 -21.68
CA GLU A 27 40.38 -42.17 -20.84
C GLU A 27 40.63 -40.76 -21.34
N ASP A 28 39.57 -39.97 -21.50
CA ASP A 28 39.65 -38.57 -21.91
C ASP A 28 38.50 -37.75 -21.28
N TYR A 29 38.46 -36.46 -21.61
CA TYR A 29 37.46 -35.53 -21.09
C TYR A 29 36.82 -34.68 -22.19
N CYS A 30 35.54 -34.38 -22.00
CA CYS A 30 34.88 -33.30 -22.72
C CYS A 30 34.91 -32.04 -21.88
N PHE A 31 35.21 -30.92 -22.51
CA PHE A 31 35.10 -29.59 -21.93
C PHE A 31 34.03 -28.79 -22.68
N GLU A 32 32.95 -28.46 -21.96
CA GLU A 32 31.76 -27.79 -22.51
C GLU A 32 31.16 -28.58 -23.70
N THR A 33 31.26 -28.06 -24.92
CA THR A 33 30.71 -28.68 -26.14
C THR A 33 31.77 -29.33 -27.03
N LYS A 34 33.03 -29.34 -26.58
CA LYS A 34 34.15 -29.93 -27.33
C LYS A 34 34.69 -31.12 -26.55
N CYS A 35 34.72 -32.27 -27.18
CA CYS A 35 35.42 -33.44 -26.67
C CYS A 35 36.76 -33.52 -27.39
N GLU A 36 37.85 -33.53 -26.63
CA GLU A 36 39.13 -33.97 -27.18
C GLU A 36 39.07 -35.50 -27.18
N LEU A 37 39.38 -36.10 -28.33
CA LEU A 37 39.56 -37.54 -28.42
C LEU A 37 41.04 -37.82 -28.21
N PRO A 38 41.39 -38.97 -27.58
CA PRO A 38 42.78 -39.32 -27.37
C PRO A 38 43.50 -39.32 -28.71
N ASN A 39 44.75 -38.85 -28.71
CA ASN A 39 45.56 -38.81 -29.91
C ASN A 39 45.96 -40.24 -30.30
N PHE A 40 45.08 -40.93 -31.02
CA PHE A 40 45.33 -42.26 -31.57
C PHE A 40 46.25 -42.11 -32.79
N LYS A 41 47.53 -42.47 -32.63
CA LYS A 41 48.43 -42.63 -33.78
C LYS A 41 48.03 -43.91 -34.53
N SER A 42 47.24 -43.76 -35.58
CA SER A 42 46.96 -44.83 -36.54
C SER A 42 47.17 -44.35 -37.97
N GLN A 43 47.58 -45.26 -38.86
CA GLN A 43 47.40 -45.09 -40.30
C GLN A 43 45.90 -45.28 -40.56
N PHE A 44 45.17 -44.18 -40.71
CA PHE A 44 43.72 -44.24 -40.91
C PHE A 44 43.39 -44.84 -42.27
N TRP A 45 42.64 -45.94 -42.26
CA TRP A 45 41.87 -46.37 -43.42
C TRP A 45 40.51 -45.70 -43.31
N GLN A 46 40.09 -44.97 -44.35
CA GLN A 46 38.77 -44.37 -44.38
C GLN A 46 37.75 -45.51 -44.52
N PHE A 47 37.06 -45.83 -43.43
CA PHE A 47 35.96 -46.77 -43.46
C PHE A 47 34.75 -46.11 -44.14
N GLU A 48 34.22 -46.75 -45.17
CA GLU A 48 32.94 -46.37 -45.77
C GLU A 48 31.83 -46.70 -44.77
N ASN A 49 31.09 -45.69 -44.30
CA ASN A 49 30.00 -45.74 -43.30
C ASN A 49 30.41 -45.76 -41.82
N ASN A 50 30.95 -44.64 -41.31
CA ASN A 50 31.30 -44.43 -39.90
C ASN A 50 30.20 -43.78 -39.06
N GLU A 51 28.94 -44.16 -39.25
CA GLU A 51 27.86 -43.71 -38.37
C GLU A 51 27.72 -44.69 -37.19
N TYR A 52 28.08 -44.24 -35.99
CA TYR A 52 27.92 -45.02 -34.77
C TYR A 52 26.72 -44.49 -33.96
N HIS A 53 25.67 -45.29 -33.84
CA HIS A 53 24.49 -44.94 -33.05
C HIS A 53 24.73 -45.24 -31.58
N ILE A 54 24.79 -44.20 -30.75
CA ILE A 54 24.85 -44.33 -29.30
C ILE A 54 23.41 -44.40 -28.76
N PRO A 55 22.96 -45.53 -28.18
CA PRO A 55 21.63 -45.63 -27.60
C PRO A 55 21.58 -44.87 -26.27
N ILE A 56 20.97 -43.68 -26.27
CA ILE A 56 20.77 -42.88 -25.06
C ILE A 56 19.37 -43.15 -24.49
N LYS A 57 19.30 -43.67 -23.26
CA LYS A 57 18.03 -43.80 -22.51
C LYS A 57 17.86 -42.65 -21.53
N ILE A 58 16.97 -41.71 -21.86
CA ILE A 58 16.63 -40.59 -20.97
C ILE A 58 15.67 -41.10 -19.88
N LYS A 59 16.03 -40.88 -18.62
CA LYS A 59 15.15 -41.20 -17.48
C LYS A 59 13.98 -40.22 -17.42
N GLU A 60 12.81 -40.71 -17.06
CA GLU A 60 11.61 -39.86 -16.89
C GLU A 60 11.79 -38.83 -15.77
N CYS A 61 11.23 -37.65 -16.00
CA CYS A 61 11.28 -36.54 -15.06
C CYS A 61 10.27 -36.72 -13.93
N ASN A 62 10.71 -36.65 -12.67
CA ASN A 62 9.76 -36.56 -11.57
C ASN A 62 9.15 -35.14 -11.51
N SER A 63 7.96 -34.98 -12.08
CA SER A 63 7.26 -33.69 -12.21
C SER A 63 6.87 -33.06 -10.87
N SER A 64 6.95 -33.78 -9.75
CA SER A 64 6.66 -33.19 -8.42
C SER A 64 7.83 -32.37 -7.86
N LYS A 65 9.07 -32.66 -8.28
CA LYS A 65 10.29 -32.02 -7.76
C LYS A 65 11.06 -31.23 -8.81
N TYR A 66 10.98 -31.64 -10.08
CA TYR A 66 11.78 -31.08 -11.17
C TYR A 66 10.90 -30.51 -12.27
N ILE A 67 11.42 -29.49 -12.93
CA ILE A 67 10.80 -28.89 -14.12
C ILE A 67 11.48 -29.46 -15.35
N TYR A 68 10.69 -29.91 -16.32
CA TYR A 68 11.17 -30.46 -17.58
C TYR A 68 11.11 -29.41 -18.69
N GLN A 69 12.22 -28.70 -18.92
CA GLN A 69 12.30 -27.64 -19.94
C GLN A 69 13.71 -27.52 -20.54
N TYR A 70 13.83 -26.78 -21.64
CA TYR A 70 15.13 -26.48 -22.26
C TYR A 70 15.88 -25.47 -21.39
N LYS A 71 17.08 -25.81 -20.93
CA LYS A 71 17.92 -24.92 -20.08
C LYS A 71 19.20 -24.46 -20.78
N GLU A 72 19.95 -25.41 -21.34
CA GLU A 72 21.27 -25.15 -21.93
C GLU A 72 21.24 -25.15 -23.47
N SER A 73 20.39 -25.97 -24.08
CA SER A 73 20.21 -26.03 -25.53
C SER A 73 18.76 -26.25 -25.91
N ASN A 74 18.39 -25.86 -27.13
CA ASN A 74 17.05 -26.08 -27.69
C ASN A 74 16.83 -27.52 -28.18
N ASN A 75 17.86 -28.38 -28.09
CA ASN A 75 17.83 -29.73 -28.65
C ASN A 75 17.32 -30.75 -27.62
N PHE A 76 17.69 -30.58 -26.34
CA PHE A 76 17.30 -31.51 -25.28
C PHE A 76 16.71 -30.79 -24.07
N LYS A 77 15.51 -31.22 -23.67
CA LYS A 77 14.92 -30.80 -22.40
C LYS A 77 15.61 -31.55 -21.27
N SER A 78 15.91 -30.85 -20.19
CA SER A 78 16.48 -31.45 -18.99
C SER A 78 15.54 -31.26 -17.80
N CYS A 79 15.64 -32.19 -16.86
CA CYS A 79 14.99 -32.07 -15.55
C CYS A 79 15.89 -31.30 -14.62
N TYR A 80 15.42 -30.19 -14.08
CA TYR A 80 16.21 -29.44 -13.12
C TYR A 80 15.37 -28.83 -12.00
N THR A 81 16.07 -28.43 -10.93
CA THR A 81 15.46 -27.72 -9.80
C THR A 81 15.56 -26.22 -10.08
N PRO A 82 14.44 -25.46 -10.07
CA PRO A 82 14.46 -24.03 -10.36
C PRO A 82 15.34 -23.30 -9.35
N TYR A 83 16.04 -22.28 -9.84
CA TYR A 83 16.94 -21.45 -9.05
C TYR A 83 16.65 -19.97 -9.29
N CYS A 84 16.49 -19.21 -8.21
CA CYS A 84 16.17 -17.79 -8.25
C CYS A 84 17.32 -16.98 -7.64
N GLU A 85 17.89 -16.07 -8.44
CA GLU A 85 18.93 -15.12 -8.04
C GLU A 85 18.53 -13.68 -8.43
N PRO A 86 18.21 -12.81 -7.45
CA PRO A 86 18.23 -13.07 -6.00
C PRO A 86 17.12 -14.04 -5.55
N SER A 87 17.31 -14.65 -4.38
CA SER A 87 16.31 -15.52 -3.77
C SER A 87 14.97 -14.78 -3.56
N CYS A 88 13.86 -15.50 -3.73
CA CYS A 88 12.52 -14.97 -3.52
C CYS A 88 12.37 -14.41 -2.10
N LYS A 89 11.89 -13.16 -1.96
CA LYS A 89 11.71 -12.51 -0.66
C LYS A 89 10.39 -12.92 -0.01
N ASN A 90 10.27 -12.68 1.30
CA ASN A 90 9.02 -12.85 2.07
C ASN A 90 8.38 -14.24 1.96
N ASN A 91 9.21 -15.30 1.94
CA ASN A 91 8.78 -16.69 1.81
C ASN A 91 8.10 -17.05 0.47
N GLY A 92 8.37 -16.30 -0.61
CA GLY A 92 7.95 -16.69 -1.95
C GLY A 92 8.62 -17.99 -2.41
N LEU A 93 7.92 -18.80 -3.21
CA LEU A 93 8.43 -20.06 -3.74
C LEU A 93 8.98 -19.88 -5.16
N CYS A 94 10.20 -20.34 -5.43
CA CYS A 94 10.79 -20.29 -6.77
C CYS A 94 10.14 -21.37 -7.65
N ILE A 95 9.29 -20.96 -8.58
CA ILE A 95 8.54 -21.87 -9.46
C ILE A 95 9.20 -22.06 -10.82
N ASN A 96 10.12 -21.16 -11.20
CA ASN A 96 10.96 -21.27 -12.38
C ASN A 96 12.24 -20.44 -12.16
N ASP A 97 13.24 -20.57 -13.03
CA ASP A 97 14.46 -19.78 -12.93
C ASP A 97 14.13 -18.28 -12.93
N ASN A 98 14.45 -17.62 -11.81
CA ASN A 98 14.15 -16.20 -11.55
C ASN A 98 12.66 -15.82 -11.62
N ILE A 99 11.73 -16.76 -11.37
CA ILE A 99 10.29 -16.48 -11.28
C ILE A 99 9.77 -17.01 -9.94
N CYS A 100 9.32 -16.09 -9.08
CA CYS A 100 8.77 -16.41 -7.78
C CYS A 100 7.24 -16.43 -7.80
N ASN A 101 6.65 -17.42 -7.12
CA ASN A 101 5.23 -17.44 -6.77
C ASN A 101 5.03 -16.71 -5.44
N CYS A 102 4.32 -15.59 -5.52
CA CYS A 102 4.05 -14.70 -4.39
C CYS A 102 2.63 -14.84 -3.81
N LYS A 103 1.84 -15.85 -4.24
CA LYS A 103 0.41 -15.99 -3.88
C LYS A 103 0.16 -16.02 -2.37
N ASP A 104 1.06 -16.64 -1.60
CA ASP A 104 0.94 -16.75 -0.14
C ASP A 104 1.61 -15.58 0.61
N THR A 105 2.04 -14.55 -0.12
CA THR A 105 2.77 -13.39 0.44
C THR A 105 1.95 -12.11 0.28
N LYS A 106 2.19 -11.11 1.14
CA LYS A 106 1.58 -9.76 1.03
C LYS A 106 2.27 -8.87 -0.02
N LYS A 107 3.05 -9.45 -0.93
CA LYS A 107 3.91 -8.74 -1.87
C LYS A 107 3.68 -9.27 -3.28
N THR A 108 4.03 -8.45 -4.26
CA THR A 108 3.96 -8.73 -5.69
C THR A 108 5.32 -8.51 -6.35
N GLY A 109 5.37 -8.62 -7.68
CA GLY A 109 6.58 -8.45 -8.47
C GLY A 109 7.36 -9.74 -8.68
N LYS A 110 8.37 -9.69 -9.55
CA LYS A 110 9.13 -10.86 -10.02
C LYS A 110 9.79 -11.66 -8.88
N PHE A 111 10.20 -10.96 -7.81
CA PHE A 111 10.89 -11.53 -6.66
C PHE A 111 10.12 -11.39 -5.33
N CYS A 112 8.81 -11.12 -5.39
CA CYS A 112 7.97 -10.85 -4.21
C CYS A 112 8.51 -9.72 -3.30
N SER A 113 9.17 -8.73 -3.90
CA SER A 113 9.73 -7.55 -3.23
C SER A 113 8.75 -6.38 -3.18
N ASP A 114 7.85 -6.31 -4.17
CA ASP A 114 7.10 -5.11 -4.45
C ASP A 114 5.82 -5.11 -3.62
N ASN A 115 5.37 -3.94 -3.19
CA ASN A 115 4.06 -3.84 -2.57
C ASN A 115 2.98 -3.96 -3.64
N TYR A 116 1.84 -4.57 -3.29
CA TYR A 116 0.66 -4.49 -4.15
C TYR A 116 0.36 -3.01 -4.42
N LYS A 117 0.29 -2.64 -5.70
CA LYS A 117 -0.26 -1.35 -6.09
C LYS A 117 -1.74 -1.41 -5.72
N MET A 118 -2.13 -0.62 -4.73
CA MET A 118 -3.54 -0.52 -4.33
C MET A 118 -4.33 -0.06 -5.55
N GLU A 119 -5.33 -0.85 -5.93
CA GLU A 119 -6.23 -0.47 -7.01
C GLU A 119 -7.08 0.71 -6.52
N ARG A 120 -7.09 1.77 -7.32
CA ARG A 120 -7.78 3.00 -6.95
C ARG A 120 -9.29 2.75 -6.95
N VAL A 121 -9.90 2.79 -5.77
CA VAL A 121 -11.35 2.59 -5.62
C VAL A 121 -12.06 3.88 -6.05
N LYS A 122 -12.69 3.84 -7.23
CA LYS A 122 -13.39 5.00 -7.85
C LYS A 122 -14.41 5.68 -6.94
N VAL A 123 -15.00 4.94 -6.00
CA VAL A 123 -15.98 5.46 -5.04
C VAL A 123 -15.36 6.52 -4.12
N TYR A 124 -14.13 6.33 -3.66
CA TYR A 124 -13.47 7.32 -2.79
C TYR A 124 -13.15 8.61 -3.53
N ASP A 125 -12.74 8.53 -4.80
CA ASP A 125 -12.49 9.74 -5.60
C ASP A 125 -13.78 10.58 -5.75
N ILE A 126 -14.94 9.93 -5.94
CA ILE A 126 -16.24 10.60 -6.00
C ILE A 126 -16.60 11.24 -4.66
N ILE A 127 -16.43 10.54 -3.54
CA ILE A 127 -16.72 11.07 -2.20
C ILE A 127 -15.85 12.30 -1.91
N ILE A 128 -14.54 12.20 -2.19
CA ILE A 128 -13.60 13.31 -1.99
C ILE A 128 -13.99 14.52 -2.84
N MET A 129 -14.38 14.31 -4.10
CA MET A 129 -14.83 15.38 -5.00
C MET A 129 -16.11 16.07 -4.49
N ILE A 130 -17.05 15.34 -3.90
CA ILE A 130 -18.27 15.93 -3.33
C ILE A 130 -17.93 16.77 -2.09
N ILE A 131 -17.09 16.25 -1.19
CA ILE A 131 -16.70 16.95 0.04
C ILE A 131 -15.95 18.24 -0.29
N THR A 132 -14.97 18.19 -1.19
CA THR A 132 -14.21 19.39 -1.58
C THR A 132 -15.10 20.44 -2.21
N SER A 133 -16.06 20.02 -3.06
CA SER A 133 -17.03 20.92 -3.67
C SER A 133 -17.93 21.60 -2.63
N LEU A 134 -18.42 20.86 -1.64
CA LEU A 134 -19.19 21.42 -0.52
C LEU A 134 -18.38 22.40 0.32
N LEU A 135 -17.10 22.12 0.58
CA LEU A 135 -16.22 23.03 1.32
C LEU A 135 -15.97 24.33 0.56
N ILE A 136 -15.79 24.26 -0.76
CA ILE A 136 -15.62 25.45 -1.61
C ILE A 136 -16.90 26.31 -1.63
N ILE A 137 -18.07 25.68 -1.73
CA ILE A 137 -19.34 26.42 -1.69
C ILE A 137 -19.51 27.11 -0.33
N ASN A 138 -19.19 26.42 0.77
CA ASN A 138 -19.25 27.02 2.10
C ASN A 138 -18.27 28.18 2.25
N SER A 139 -17.03 28.06 1.76
CA SER A 139 -16.04 29.15 1.86
C SER A 139 -16.48 30.39 1.08
N ILE A 140 -17.03 30.21 -0.13
CA ILE A 140 -17.62 31.31 -0.91
C ILE A 140 -18.80 31.94 -0.15
N GLY A 141 -19.66 31.11 0.45
CA GLY A 141 -20.78 31.59 1.28
C GLY A 141 -20.32 32.42 2.48
N PHE A 142 -19.23 32.02 3.15
CA PHE A 142 -18.64 32.81 4.23
C PHE A 142 -18.09 34.15 3.72
N ILE A 143 -17.39 34.17 2.59
CA ILE A 143 -16.86 35.40 1.99
C ILE A 143 -18.01 36.38 1.66
N ILE A 144 -19.09 35.88 1.04
CA ILE A 144 -20.27 36.70 0.72
C ILE A 144 -20.92 37.25 1.99
N LYS A 145 -21.08 36.43 3.03
CA LYS A 145 -21.64 36.89 4.31
C LYS A 145 -20.77 37.97 4.95
N VAL A 146 -19.46 37.76 5.03
CA VAL A 146 -18.52 38.76 5.56
C VAL A 146 -18.62 40.07 4.76
N TYR A 147 -18.73 39.99 3.44
CA TYR A 147 -18.91 41.16 2.58
C TYR A 147 -20.23 41.91 2.86
N ILE A 148 -21.36 41.20 3.00
CA ILE A 148 -22.66 41.82 3.30
C ILE A 148 -22.64 42.50 4.68
N TYR A 149 -22.05 41.85 5.67
CA TYR A 149 -22.04 42.33 7.05
C TYR A 149 -20.82 43.21 7.41
N GLN A 150 -20.05 43.66 6.43
CA GLN A 150 -18.84 44.47 6.63
C GLN A 150 -19.06 45.79 7.39
N ASN A 151 -20.31 46.28 7.46
CA ASN A 151 -20.66 47.52 8.14
C ASN A 151 -21.02 47.34 9.63
N ASP A 152 -21.17 46.10 10.09
CA ASP A 152 -21.43 45.80 11.50
C ASP A 152 -20.16 46.03 12.34
N GLN A 153 -20.28 46.73 13.47
CA GLN A 153 -19.14 47.02 14.36
C GLN A 153 -18.50 45.76 14.93
N ILE A 154 -19.28 44.69 15.13
CA ILE A 154 -18.77 43.41 15.66
C ILE A 154 -17.81 42.76 14.65
N ILE A 155 -18.15 42.81 13.36
CA ILE A 155 -17.36 42.17 12.30
C ILE A 155 -16.11 42.99 11.97
N LYS A 156 -16.18 44.33 12.06
CA LYS A 156 -14.98 45.17 11.98
C LYS A 156 -13.97 44.86 13.09
N GLY A 157 -14.44 44.61 14.32
CA GLY A 157 -13.58 44.21 15.44
C GLY A 157 -12.88 42.86 15.20
N ALA A 158 -13.61 41.87 14.69
CA ALA A 158 -13.03 40.57 14.35
C ALA A 158 -11.96 40.64 13.25
N LEU A 159 -12.15 41.52 12.25
CA LEU A 159 -11.20 41.74 11.16
C LEU A 159 -9.87 42.34 11.67
N ILE A 160 -9.92 43.25 12.65
CA ILE A 160 -8.73 43.84 13.27
C ILE A 160 -7.92 42.78 14.01
N ILE A 161 -8.57 41.90 14.78
CA ILE A 161 -7.90 40.80 15.51
C ILE A 161 -7.22 39.84 14.52
N ILE A 162 -7.87 39.51 13.41
CA ILE A 162 -7.27 38.64 12.37
C ILE A 162 -6.07 39.34 11.72
N PHE A 163 -6.16 40.64 11.44
CA PHE A 163 -5.07 41.42 10.86
C PHE A 163 -3.88 41.52 11.81
N GLU A 164 -4.13 41.72 13.10
CA GLU A 164 -3.09 41.80 14.14
C GLU A 164 -2.42 40.44 14.41
N VAL A 165 -3.16 39.34 14.26
CA VAL A 165 -2.61 37.98 14.26
C VAL A 165 -1.76 37.71 13.00
N ALA A 166 -2.18 38.22 11.83
CA ALA A 166 -1.45 38.06 10.58
C ALA A 166 -0.14 38.89 10.56
N ASP A 167 -0.19 40.14 11.01
CA ASP A 167 0.98 41.04 11.10
C ASP A 167 1.97 40.66 12.22
N GLY A 168 1.55 39.78 13.15
CA GLY A 168 2.41 39.25 14.20
C GLY A 168 3.56 38.36 13.70
N HIS A 169 3.53 37.93 12.42
CA HIS A 169 4.60 37.16 11.80
C HIS A 169 5.55 38.07 11.00
N LYS A 170 6.57 38.61 11.67
CA LYS A 170 7.65 39.32 10.99
C LYS A 170 8.68 38.31 10.47
N THR A 171 8.82 38.23 9.16
CA THR A 171 9.93 37.51 8.52
C THR A 171 11.20 38.34 8.66
N VAL A 172 12.23 37.81 9.32
CA VAL A 172 13.53 38.48 9.42
C VAL A 172 14.40 37.99 8.27
N THR A 173 14.68 38.87 7.31
CA THR A 173 15.68 38.62 6.28
C THR A 173 17.05 38.98 6.85
N VAL A 174 17.94 37.99 6.98
CA VAL A 174 19.34 38.24 7.37
C VAL A 174 20.18 38.25 6.11
N LEU A 175 20.93 39.33 5.91
CA LEU A 175 21.80 39.50 4.76
C LEU A 175 23.10 38.75 5.04
N ILE A 176 23.36 37.66 4.32
CA ILE A 176 24.63 36.96 4.39
C ILE A 176 25.61 37.70 3.47
N GLU A 177 26.49 38.49 4.08
CA GLU A 177 27.36 39.49 3.45
C GLU A 177 28.36 38.91 2.42
N LYS A 178 28.51 37.58 2.33
CA LYS A 178 29.53 36.95 1.48
C LYS A 178 29.16 36.85 0.00
N GLU A 179 27.89 36.89 -0.40
CA GLU A 179 27.51 36.63 -1.81
C GLU A 179 26.38 37.52 -2.37
N ASN A 180 25.89 38.55 -1.66
CA ASN A 180 24.71 39.34 -2.07
C ASN A 180 23.45 38.49 -2.35
N ILE A 181 23.35 37.29 -1.76
CA ILE A 181 22.17 36.43 -1.87
C ILE A 181 21.37 36.58 -0.58
N TYR A 182 20.11 36.98 -0.73
CA TYR A 182 19.15 37.03 0.38
C TYR A 182 18.60 35.63 0.58
N GLU A 183 18.99 34.97 1.68
CA GLU A 183 18.42 33.69 2.06
C GLU A 183 17.53 33.88 3.29
N TYR A 184 16.33 33.31 3.27
CA TYR A 184 15.39 33.38 4.39
C TYR A 184 15.84 32.40 5.46
N ILE A 185 16.28 32.91 6.62
CA ILE A 185 16.90 32.08 7.65
C ILE A 185 15.90 31.58 8.69
N ASP A 186 14.95 32.40 9.16
CA ASP A 186 13.89 31.93 10.06
C ASP A 186 12.75 32.92 10.26
N CYS A 187 11.59 32.42 10.71
CA CYS A 187 10.46 33.22 11.14
C CYS A 187 10.60 33.57 12.62
N GLN A 188 10.78 34.84 12.96
CA GLN A 188 10.83 35.27 14.35
C GLN A 188 9.44 35.16 14.97
N ARG A 189 9.27 34.24 15.93
CA ARG A 189 8.01 34.04 16.65
C ARG A 189 7.68 35.27 17.51
N SER A 190 6.45 35.75 17.41
CA SER A 190 5.92 36.80 18.30
C SER A 190 5.79 36.27 19.74
N SER A 191 5.92 37.16 20.72
CA SER A 191 5.64 36.86 22.13
C SER A 191 4.18 36.41 22.34
N LEU A 192 3.25 36.82 21.46
CA LEU A 192 1.87 36.35 21.47
C LEU A 192 1.74 34.87 21.11
N THR A 193 2.68 34.31 20.34
CA THR A 193 2.69 32.88 20.03
C THR A 193 2.95 32.04 21.29
N ILE A 194 3.75 32.55 22.23
CA ILE A 194 3.98 31.91 23.53
C ILE A 194 2.69 31.89 24.35
N LEU A 195 1.98 33.02 24.41
CA LEU A 195 0.69 33.11 25.11
C LEU A 195 -0.37 32.18 24.49
N SER A 196 -0.46 32.15 23.16
CA SER A 196 -1.36 31.24 22.42
C SER A 196 -1.05 29.77 22.73
N ASN A 197 0.23 29.40 22.79
CA ASN A 197 0.65 28.05 23.16
C ASN A 197 0.30 27.71 24.61
N ILE A 198 0.49 28.65 25.55
CA ILE A 198 0.10 28.47 26.96
C ILE A 198 -1.41 28.27 27.09
N LEU A 199 -2.20 29.06 26.36
CA LEU A 199 -3.66 28.99 26.38
C LEU A 199 -4.16 27.68 25.74
N ASN A 200 -3.59 27.27 24.61
CA ASN A 200 -3.87 25.97 23.99
C ASN A 200 -3.51 24.81 24.92
N PHE A 201 -2.37 24.90 25.62
CA PHE A 201 -1.97 23.91 26.62
C PHE A 201 -2.97 23.85 27.79
N ALA A 202 -3.43 25.00 28.30
CA ALA A 202 -4.43 25.04 29.35
C ALA A 202 -5.77 24.43 28.90
N ILE A 203 -6.23 24.72 27.68
CA ILE A 203 -7.44 24.12 27.10
C ILE A 203 -7.28 22.60 26.98
N MET A 204 -6.14 22.12 26.47
CA MET A 204 -5.86 20.68 26.39
C MET A 204 -5.81 20.03 27.79
N ALA A 205 -5.19 20.67 28.77
CA ALA A 205 -5.11 20.17 30.14
C ALA A 205 -6.50 20.07 30.79
N ILE A 206 -7.35 21.09 30.61
CA ILE A 206 -8.75 21.07 31.06
C ILE A 206 -9.53 19.98 30.32
N GLY A 207 -9.38 19.86 29.00
CA GLY A 207 -10.02 18.81 28.20
C GLY A 207 -9.62 17.40 28.65
N TYR A 208 -8.34 17.19 28.95
CA TYR A 208 -7.83 15.94 29.48
C TYR A 208 -8.40 15.64 30.87
N TYR A 209 -8.41 16.64 31.76
CA TYR A 209 -9.00 16.51 33.10
C TYR A 209 -10.49 16.16 33.03
N LEU A 210 -11.26 16.84 32.18
CA LEU A 210 -12.69 16.56 31.99
C LEU A 210 -12.91 15.16 31.41
N THR A 211 -12.12 14.77 30.40
CA THR A 211 -12.19 13.42 29.80
C THR A 211 -11.83 12.34 30.82
N TYR A 212 -10.81 12.57 31.66
CA TYR A 212 -10.44 11.66 32.73
C TYR A 212 -11.53 11.58 33.80
N SER A 213 -12.12 12.72 34.17
CA SER A 213 -13.20 12.78 35.15
C SER A 213 -14.47 12.07 34.67
N THR A 214 -14.77 12.13 33.36
CA THR A 214 -15.91 11.41 32.76
C THR A 214 -15.61 9.93 32.50
N ARG A 215 -14.35 9.54 32.37
CA ARG A 215 -13.94 8.12 32.21
C ARG A 215 -14.37 7.22 33.37
N ASN A 216 -14.58 7.80 34.56
CA ASN A 216 -15.06 7.07 35.73
C ASN A 216 -16.59 6.85 35.74
N LEU A 217 -17.34 7.40 34.77
CA LEU A 217 -18.80 7.26 34.68
C LEU A 217 -19.26 6.04 33.88
N GLN A 218 -18.41 5.42 33.03
CA GLN A 218 -18.77 4.20 32.31
C GLN A 218 -17.52 3.45 31.80
N ASN A 219 -17.38 2.16 32.19
CA ASN A 219 -16.24 1.27 31.88
C ASN A 219 -16.02 0.96 30.37
N GLN A 220 -16.74 1.60 29.45
CA GLN A 220 -16.77 1.27 28.03
C GLN A 220 -15.87 2.13 27.15
N PHE A 221 -15.33 3.25 27.66
CA PHE A 221 -14.45 4.14 26.89
C PHE A 221 -13.01 4.05 27.38
N LYS A 222 -12.27 3.06 26.86
CA LYS A 222 -10.81 3.02 26.94
C LYS A 222 -10.23 3.52 25.62
N GLU A 223 -9.89 4.80 25.57
CA GLU A 223 -9.00 5.30 24.53
C GLU A 223 -7.55 5.24 25.00
N SER A 224 -6.69 4.83 24.08
CA SER A 224 -5.25 4.73 24.24
C SER A 224 -4.58 5.42 23.05
N LEU A 225 -3.39 5.97 23.31
CA LEU A 225 -2.28 5.99 22.34
C LEU A 225 -2.13 7.21 21.40
N LEU A 226 -2.33 8.45 21.86
CA LEU A 226 -1.93 9.64 21.07
C LEU A 226 -0.70 10.39 21.63
N ILE A 227 -0.33 10.17 22.90
CA ILE A 227 0.76 10.92 23.57
C ILE A 227 2.17 10.38 23.20
N ILE A 228 2.28 9.18 22.63
CA ILE A 228 3.57 8.51 22.39
C ILE A 228 4.34 9.08 21.18
N ILE A 229 3.67 9.81 20.28
CA ILE A 229 4.28 10.25 19.01
C ILE A 229 5.23 11.44 19.19
N ASP A 230 5.04 12.27 20.22
CA ASP A 230 5.84 13.51 20.40
C ASP A 230 7.27 13.27 20.92
N GLU A 231 7.55 12.10 21.52
CA GLU A 231 8.90 11.74 22.00
C GLU A 231 9.77 11.05 20.95
N MET A 232 9.23 10.69 19.79
CA MET A 232 10.01 10.00 18.76
C MET A 232 10.81 11.02 17.93
N ASN A 233 12.14 10.86 17.87
CA ASN A 233 13.03 11.61 16.98
C ASN A 233 12.75 11.25 15.51
N LEU A 234 11.66 11.78 14.95
CA LEU A 234 11.23 11.58 13.57
C LEU A 234 11.94 12.57 12.63
N SER A 235 12.10 12.17 11.36
CA SER A 235 12.66 13.05 10.34
C SER A 235 11.77 14.27 10.08
N LEU A 236 12.36 15.38 9.66
CA LEU A 236 11.67 16.65 9.40
C LEU A 236 10.46 16.47 8.46
N THR A 237 10.62 15.68 7.41
CA THR A 237 9.55 15.39 6.43
C THR A 237 8.37 14.64 7.04
N VAL A 238 8.65 13.72 7.99
CA VAL A 238 7.59 12.99 8.70
C VAL A 238 6.87 13.93 9.65
N LYS A 239 7.59 14.83 10.33
CA LYS A 239 7.00 15.85 11.19
C LYS A 239 6.04 16.76 10.41
N ASP A 240 6.43 17.23 9.23
CA ASP A 240 5.58 18.06 8.38
C ASP A 240 4.33 17.31 7.88
N TYR A 241 4.48 16.03 7.56
CA TYR A 241 3.37 15.16 7.18
C TYR A 241 2.36 15.01 8.33
N PHE A 242 2.83 14.71 9.55
CA PHE A 242 1.97 14.58 10.73
C PHE A 242 1.30 15.92 11.11
N ASN A 243 2.04 17.03 11.02
CA ASN A 243 1.50 18.36 11.31
C ASN A 243 0.41 18.77 10.31
N THR A 244 0.48 18.30 9.07
CA THR A 244 -0.52 18.63 8.04
C THR A 244 -1.72 17.68 8.07
N ILE A 245 -1.46 16.37 8.14
CA ILE A 245 -2.50 15.34 8.00
C ILE A 245 -3.15 14.98 9.33
N GLY A 246 -2.41 15.08 10.43
CA GLY A 246 -2.92 14.81 11.78
C GLY A 246 -4.16 15.65 12.11
N PRO A 247 -4.11 17.00 11.98
CA PRO A 247 -5.27 17.85 12.25
C PRO A 247 -6.47 17.55 11.34
N LEU A 248 -6.22 17.20 10.07
CA LEU A 248 -7.28 16.81 9.13
C LEU A 248 -7.96 15.52 9.56
N LEU A 249 -7.19 14.48 9.87
CA LEU A 249 -7.72 13.20 10.35
C LEU A 249 -8.46 13.36 11.69
N TYR A 250 -7.90 14.14 12.60
CA TYR A 250 -8.52 14.45 13.89
C TYR A 250 -9.85 15.18 13.71
N SER A 251 -9.90 16.19 12.83
CA SER A 251 -11.13 16.92 12.51
C SER A 251 -12.19 16.00 11.89
N ILE A 252 -11.79 15.11 10.98
CA ILE A 252 -12.71 14.13 10.38
C ILE A 252 -13.24 13.16 11.43
N SER A 253 -12.38 12.61 12.29
CA SER A 253 -12.78 11.67 13.34
C SER A 253 -13.74 12.33 14.32
N THR A 254 -13.41 13.52 14.81
CA THR A 254 -14.27 14.25 15.76
C THR A 254 -15.63 14.62 15.16
N ILE A 255 -15.68 15.06 13.90
CA ILE A 255 -16.94 15.30 13.19
C ILE A 255 -17.72 13.99 13.06
N PHE A 256 -17.07 12.89 12.67
CA PHE A 256 -17.72 11.60 12.54
C PHE A 256 -18.32 11.16 13.88
N ASP A 257 -17.55 11.17 14.97
CA ASP A 257 -18.02 10.69 16.28
C ASP A 257 -19.16 11.56 16.85
N ILE A 258 -19.05 12.88 16.75
CA ILE A 258 -20.07 13.80 17.28
C ILE A 258 -21.37 13.70 16.48
N PHE A 259 -21.28 13.65 15.16
CA PHE A 259 -22.46 13.78 14.30
C PHE A 259 -23.06 12.44 13.90
N TYR A 260 -22.26 11.39 13.67
CA TYR A 260 -22.75 10.08 13.23
C TYR A 260 -23.79 9.50 14.19
N HIS A 261 -23.48 9.53 15.50
CA HIS A 261 -24.40 9.01 16.51
C HIS A 261 -25.70 9.84 16.58
N LYS A 262 -25.60 11.17 16.53
CA LYS A 262 -26.77 12.06 16.53
C LYS A 262 -27.64 11.84 15.30
N PHE A 263 -27.05 11.71 14.12
CA PHE A 263 -27.77 11.43 12.89
C PHE A 263 -28.45 10.07 12.90
N LYS A 264 -27.81 9.05 13.49
CA LYS A 264 -28.43 7.74 13.67
C LYS A 264 -29.69 7.84 14.54
N ILE A 265 -29.61 8.52 15.69
CA ILE A 265 -30.77 8.75 16.58
C ILE A 265 -31.88 9.50 15.86
N ILE A 266 -31.55 10.58 15.14
CA ILE A 266 -32.54 11.38 14.40
C ILE A 266 -33.22 10.53 13.31
N LYS A 267 -32.46 9.71 12.57
CA LYS A 267 -33.01 8.81 11.54
C LYS A 267 -33.97 7.78 12.12
N GLU A 268 -33.62 7.20 13.27
CA GLU A 268 -34.50 6.27 13.98
C GLU A 268 -35.77 6.95 14.48
N ARG A 269 -35.67 8.16 15.03
CA ARG A 269 -36.84 8.96 15.45
C ARG A 269 -37.79 9.26 14.28
N ILE A 270 -37.26 9.75 13.15
CA ILE A 270 -38.05 10.03 11.94
C ILE A 270 -38.74 8.75 11.43
N LYS A 271 -38.06 7.60 11.48
CA LYS A 271 -38.65 6.32 11.10
C LYS A 271 -39.84 5.94 11.99
N VAL A 272 -39.74 6.17 13.31
CA VAL A 272 -40.82 5.92 14.26
C VAL A 272 -42.00 6.88 14.03
N GLU A 273 -41.73 8.17 13.87
CA GLU A 273 -42.76 9.19 13.59
C GLU A 273 -43.52 8.89 12.29
N ASN A 274 -42.80 8.53 11.21
CA ASN A 274 -43.43 8.15 9.94
C ASN A 274 -44.30 6.89 10.08
N ASN A 275 -43.88 5.91 10.87
CA ASN A 275 -44.70 4.72 11.12
C ASN A 275 -45.96 5.07 11.93
N MET A 276 -45.85 5.97 12.91
CA MET A 276 -46.98 6.44 13.70
C MET A 276 -48.00 7.22 12.84
N MET A 277 -47.52 8.08 11.95
CA MET A 277 -48.36 8.82 11.00
C MET A 277 -49.14 7.89 10.08
N LYS A 278 -48.50 6.85 9.51
CA LYS A 278 -49.18 5.83 8.70
C LYS A 278 -50.29 5.10 9.47
N VAL A 279 -50.07 4.79 10.74
CA VAL A 279 -51.10 4.16 11.59
C VAL A 279 -52.29 5.10 11.81
N ILE A 280 -52.03 6.39 11.99
CA ILE A 280 -53.09 7.41 12.15
C ILE A 280 -53.89 7.56 10.85
N GLU A 281 -53.23 7.59 9.69
CA GLU A 281 -53.89 7.66 8.38
C GLU A 281 -54.79 6.43 8.14
N ASN A 282 -54.27 5.22 8.36
CA ASN A 282 -55.06 3.98 8.22
C ASN A 282 -56.29 3.97 9.14
N ARG A 283 -56.18 4.52 10.36
CA ARG A 283 -57.33 4.66 11.27
C ARG A 283 -58.37 5.63 10.74
N LYS A 284 -57.95 6.77 10.19
CA LYS A 284 -58.85 7.75 9.57
C LYS A 284 -59.58 7.14 8.36
N GLU A 285 -58.85 6.43 7.50
CA GLU A 285 -59.44 5.73 6.35
C GLU A 285 -60.51 4.72 6.79
N TYR A 286 -60.21 3.90 7.80
CA TYR A 286 -61.17 2.96 8.39
C TYR A 286 -62.41 3.66 8.97
N GLU A 287 -62.23 4.79 9.67
CA GLU A 287 -63.36 5.58 10.18
C GLU A 287 -64.23 6.16 9.06
N TYR A 288 -63.62 6.67 7.98
CA TYR A 288 -64.35 7.16 6.82
C TYR A 288 -65.15 6.06 6.14
N GLN A 289 -64.54 4.89 5.92
CA GLN A 289 -65.19 3.74 5.32
C GLN A 289 -66.38 3.27 6.17
N ARG A 290 -66.20 3.16 7.49
CA ARG A 290 -67.28 2.80 8.42
C ARG A 290 -68.44 3.80 8.41
N ARG A 291 -68.16 5.11 8.29
CA ARG A 291 -69.22 6.13 8.15
C ARG A 291 -69.99 5.92 6.85
N PHE A 292 -69.30 5.68 5.74
CA PHE A 292 -69.91 5.42 4.44
C PHE A 292 -70.81 4.18 4.47
N ASP A 293 -70.34 3.09 5.08
CA ASP A 293 -71.10 1.84 5.25
C ASP A 293 -72.33 2.01 6.14
N ASN A 294 -72.29 2.92 7.13
CA ASN A 294 -73.45 3.23 7.95
C ASN A 294 -74.48 4.06 7.17
N TYR A 295 -74.04 5.01 6.34
CA TYR A 295 -74.93 5.79 5.48
C TYR A 295 -75.64 4.90 4.44
N SER A 296 -74.92 3.96 3.81
CA SER A 296 -75.50 3.08 2.79
C SER A 296 -76.54 2.10 3.32
N LYS A 297 -76.60 1.85 4.64
CA LYS A 297 -77.64 1.01 5.26
C LYS A 297 -78.94 1.74 5.56
N VAL A 298 -78.93 3.07 5.58
CA VAL A 298 -80.11 3.89 5.92
C VAL A 298 -80.98 4.18 4.70
N PHE A 299 -80.38 4.15 3.50
CA PHE A 299 -81.06 4.34 2.21
C PHE A 299 -81.31 3.00 1.53
#